data_AF-A0A8C5CFU3-F1
#
_entry.id   AF-A0A8C5CFU3-F1
#
_cell.length_a   1.000
_cell.length_b   1.000
_cell.length_c   1.000
_cell.angle_alpha   90.00
_cell.angle_beta   90.00
_cell.angle_gamma   90.00
#
_symmetry.space_group_name_H-M   'P 1'
#
loop_
_entity.id
_entity.type
_entity.pdbx_description
1 polymer ?
#
loop_
_entity_poly.entity_id
_entity_poly.type
_entity_poly.pdbx_seq_one_letter_code
_entity_poly.pdbx_strand_id
1 'polypeptide(L)'
;MEEGPKEEWRGMVLARNPIMTTWFYITYEKDPVLYMYQLLQDYKEGDLTIMPDSNDTVAVEREPGEVVDSLVGKQVEYAKEDGGKRSGMVIHQVEAKNSVYFIKFDDDFLIYVYDLVKTS
;
A
#
# COMPACT_ATOMS: atom_id res chain seq x y z
N MET A 1 17.47 4.98 26.84
CA MET A 1 17.17 4.66 25.43
C MET A 1 17.41 3.18 25.29
N GLU A 2 16.37 2.39 25.04
CA GLU A 2 16.60 1.03 24.54
C GLU A 2 17.06 1.18 23.09
N GLU A 3 18.38 1.20 22.88
CA GLU A 3 18.94 0.92 21.55
C GLU A 3 18.85 -0.59 21.34
N GLY A 4 17.63 -1.05 21.06
CA GLY A 4 17.42 -2.38 20.51
C GLY A 4 18.04 -2.48 19.11
N PRO A 5 18.26 -3.70 18.60
CA PRO A 5 18.76 -3.89 17.24
C PRO A 5 17.85 -3.17 16.24
N LYS A 6 18.44 -2.43 15.28
CA LYS A 6 17.69 -1.84 14.18
C LYS A 6 17.11 -2.96 13.32
N GLU A 7 15.79 -3.05 13.26
CA GLU A 7 15.09 -3.96 12.36
C GLU A 7 14.80 -3.24 11.04
N GLU A 8 15.15 -3.87 9.92
CA GLU A 8 14.83 -3.36 8.59
C GLU A 8 13.44 -3.85 8.15
N TRP A 9 12.62 -2.91 7.68
CA TRP A 9 11.27 -3.18 7.19
C TRP A 9 11.18 -2.83 5.71
N ARG A 10 10.95 -3.84 4.87
CA ARG A 10 10.69 -3.65 3.44
C ARG A 10 9.25 -3.18 3.24
N GLY A 11 9.08 -2.14 2.44
CA GLY A 11 7.79 -1.52 2.21
C GLY A 11 7.74 -0.71 0.92
N MET A 12 6.61 -0.03 0.70
CA MET A 12 6.34 0.76 -0.49
C MET A 12 5.77 2.12 -0.10
N VAL A 13 6.38 3.20 -0.60
CA VAL A 13 5.83 4.55 -0.48
C VAL A 13 4.67 4.69 -1.48
N LEU A 14 3.50 5.05 -0.99
CA LEU A 14 2.25 4.98 -1.74
C LEU A 14 1.88 6.33 -2.35
N ALA A 15 1.93 7.37 -1.54
CA ALA A 15 1.62 8.74 -1.96
C ALA A 15 2.13 9.74 -0.92
N ARG A 16 2.25 11.01 -1.34
CA ARG A 16 2.44 12.14 -0.43
C ARG A 16 1.10 12.52 0.19
N ASN A 17 1.06 12.86 1.48
CA ASN A 17 -0.15 13.38 2.09
C ASN A 17 -0.50 14.75 1.45
N PRO A 18 -1.74 14.96 0.96
CA PRO A 18 -2.12 16.16 0.22
C PRO A 18 -2.20 17.43 1.09
N ILE A 19 -2.41 17.28 2.40
CA ILE A 19 -2.52 18.40 3.35
C ILE A 19 -1.18 18.60 4.06
N MET A 20 -0.66 17.54 4.68
CA MET A 20 0.60 17.56 5.42
C MET A 20 1.74 17.13 4.51
N THR A 21 2.21 18.06 3.68
CA THR A 21 3.10 17.73 2.57
C THR A 21 4.50 17.23 2.99
N THR A 22 4.86 17.24 4.28
CA THR A 22 6.10 16.59 4.77
C THR A 22 5.90 15.10 5.09
N TRP A 23 4.66 14.60 5.04
CA TRP A 23 4.29 13.23 5.39
C TRP A 23 3.98 12.39 4.15
N PHE A 24 4.32 11.12 4.23
CA PHE A 24 4.14 10.13 3.17
C PHE A 24 3.36 8.94 3.70
N TYR A 25 2.43 8.44 2.89
CA TYR A 25 1.78 7.16 3.11
C TYR A 25 2.72 6.03 2.71
N ILE A 26 2.84 5.02 3.58
CA ILE A 26 3.71 3.86 3.38
C ILE A 26 3.02 2.61 3.94
N THR A 27 3.31 1.45 3.37
CA THR A 27 2.93 0.14 3.90
C THR A 27 4.13 -0.80 3.89
N TYR A 28 4.07 -1.88 4.66
CA TYR A 28 5.16 -2.85 4.79
C TYR A 28 4.71 -4.25 4.38
N GLU A 29 5.61 -5.05 3.80
CA GLU A 29 5.24 -6.35 3.22
C GLU A 29 4.70 -7.34 4.25
N LYS A 30 5.24 -7.30 5.47
CA LYS A 30 4.83 -8.18 6.58
C LYS A 30 3.70 -7.59 7.42
N ASP A 31 3.31 -6.35 7.18
CA ASP A 31 2.23 -5.67 7.88
C ASP A 31 1.53 -4.68 6.92
N PRO A 32 0.56 -5.17 6.11
CA PRO A 32 0.01 -4.46 4.97
C PRO A 32 -1.07 -3.44 5.38
N VAL A 33 -0.81 -2.66 6.42
CA VAL A 33 -1.66 -1.54 6.86
C VAL A 33 -1.07 -0.21 6.41
N LEU A 34 -1.90 0.82 6.36
CA LEU A 34 -1.51 2.16 5.96
C LEU A 34 -0.86 2.91 7.12
N TYR A 35 0.43 3.20 6.99
CA TYR A 35 1.19 4.06 7.87
C TYR A 35 1.43 5.43 7.25
N MET A 36 1.87 6.37 8.09
CA MET A 36 2.24 7.71 7.65
C MET A 36 3.45 8.22 8.43
N TYR A 37 4.52 8.61 7.73
CA TYR A 37 5.77 9.09 8.34
C TYR A 37 6.39 10.27 7.58
N GLN A 38 7.32 10.98 8.21
CA GLN A 38 8.13 12.05 7.60
C GLN A 38 9.42 11.50 6.99
N LEU A 39 9.28 10.61 6.01
CA LEU A 39 10.37 9.80 5.41
C LEU A 39 11.59 10.58 4.87
N LEU A 40 11.45 11.88 4.61
CA LEU A 40 12.57 12.72 4.19
C LEU A 40 13.63 12.87 5.28
N GLN A 41 13.26 12.77 6.55
CA GLN A 41 14.22 12.83 7.65
C GLN A 41 14.98 11.51 7.77
N ASP A 42 14.27 10.38 7.74
CA ASP A 42 14.85 9.03 7.73
C ASP A 42 15.84 8.85 6.57
N TYR A 43 15.52 9.37 5.39
CA TYR A 43 16.43 9.34 4.23
C TYR A 43 17.72 10.14 4.47
N LYS A 44 17.63 11.30 5.13
CA LYS A 44 18.81 12.13 5.45
C LYS A 44 19.69 11.51 6.53
N GLU A 45 19.07 10.83 7.48
CA GLU A 45 19.75 10.16 8.60
C GLU A 45 20.33 8.79 8.20
N GLY A 46 19.96 8.29 7.01
CA GLY A 46 20.42 7.00 6.48
C GLY A 46 19.62 5.80 7.00
N ASP A 47 18.48 6.06 7.64
CA ASP A 47 17.55 5.03 8.15
C ASP A 47 16.54 4.56 7.09
N LEU A 48 16.47 5.24 5.94
CA LEU A 48 15.65 4.83 4.79
C LEU A 48 16.51 4.66 3.54
N THR A 49 16.47 3.46 2.96
CA THR A 49 17.09 3.16 1.66
C THR A 49 16.03 2.99 0.58
N ILE A 50 16.15 3.75 -0.52
CA ILE A 50 15.29 3.60 -1.70
C ILE A 50 15.87 2.48 -2.57
N MET A 51 15.11 1.39 -2.71
CA MET A 51 15.50 0.30 -3.61
C MET A 51 15.19 0.67 -5.06
N PRO A 52 16.02 0.26 -6.04
CA PRO A 52 15.66 0.39 -7.45
C PRO A 52 14.40 -0.42 -7.74
N ASP A 53 13.55 0.08 -8.62
CA ASP A 53 12.34 -0.63 -9.03
C ASP A 53 12.73 -2.01 -9.58
N SER A 54 12.24 -3.05 -8.91
CA SER A 54 12.30 -4.41 -9.43
C SER A 54 11.25 -4.46 -10.54
N ASN A 55 11.69 -4.61 -11.78
CA ASN A 55 10.91 -4.51 -13.01
C ASN A 55 9.81 -5.61 -13.17
N ASP A 56 9.34 -6.20 -12.07
CA ASP A 56 8.46 -7.39 -12.04
C ASP A 56 6.98 -7.04 -12.23
N THR A 57 6.62 -5.76 -12.18
CA THR A 57 5.38 -5.30 -12.78
C THR A 57 5.76 -4.39 -13.92
N VAL A 58 5.69 -4.92 -15.14
CA VAL A 58 5.37 -4.11 -16.31
C VAL A 58 4.24 -3.22 -15.83
N ALA A 59 4.52 -1.92 -15.62
CA ALA A 59 3.47 -0.93 -15.67
C ALA A 59 2.83 -1.24 -17.01
N VAL A 60 1.68 -1.92 -17.01
CA VAL A 60 0.95 -2.18 -18.24
C VAL A 60 0.79 -0.79 -18.80
N GLU A 61 1.61 -0.48 -19.81
CA GLU A 61 1.51 0.74 -20.56
C GLU A 61 0.10 0.66 -21.09
N ARG A 62 -0.81 1.39 -20.43
CA ARG A 62 -2.22 1.33 -20.79
C ARG A 62 -2.27 1.68 -22.27
N GLU A 63 -2.76 0.75 -23.07
CA GLU A 63 -3.13 1.07 -24.45
C GLU A 63 -3.98 2.35 -24.38
N PRO A 64 -3.67 3.40 -25.17
CA PRO A 64 -4.41 4.65 -25.10
C PRO A 64 -5.89 4.40 -25.45
N GLY A 65 -6.73 4.28 -24.41
CA GLY A 65 -8.14 3.93 -24.53
C GLY A 65 -8.62 2.78 -23.63
N GLU A 66 -7.73 2.06 -22.94
CA GLU A 66 -8.14 1.00 -22.01
C GLU A 66 -8.71 1.59 -20.71
N VAL A 67 -10.04 1.59 -20.59
CA VAL A 67 -10.75 1.93 -19.36
C VAL A 67 -10.77 0.68 -18.48
N VAL A 68 -9.75 0.50 -17.64
CA VAL A 68 -9.83 -0.47 -16.55
C VAL A 68 -10.78 0.12 -15.51
N ASP A 69 -11.98 -0.44 -15.39
CA ASP A 69 -12.92 -0.08 -14.33
C ASP A 69 -12.22 -0.13 -12.97
N SER A 70 -12.16 1.01 -12.30
CA SER A 70 -11.62 1.09 -10.95
C SER A 70 -12.43 0.19 -10.02
N LEU A 71 -11.74 -0.51 -9.12
CA LEU A 71 -12.40 -1.33 -8.09
C LEU A 71 -12.94 -0.47 -6.93
N VAL A 72 -12.65 0.84 -6.90
CA VAL A 72 -13.12 1.74 -5.85
C VAL A 72 -14.65 1.70 -5.72
N GLY A 73 -15.13 1.57 -4.48
CA GLY A 73 -16.53 1.42 -4.13
C GLY A 73 -17.05 -0.03 -4.18
N LYS A 74 -16.28 -1.01 -4.68
CA LYS A 74 -16.70 -2.42 -4.67
C LYS A 74 -16.53 -3.04 -3.28
N GLN A 75 -17.50 -3.88 -2.92
CA GLN A 75 -17.45 -4.76 -1.75
C GLN A 75 -16.48 -5.92 -2.01
N VAL A 76 -15.74 -6.31 -0.97
CA VAL A 76 -14.77 -7.40 -1.01
C VAL A 76 -14.94 -8.33 0.18
N GLU A 77 -14.68 -9.62 -0.03
CA GLU A 77 -14.54 -10.60 1.04
C GLU A 77 -13.09 -11.09 1.11
N TYR A 78 -12.50 -11.08 2.30
CA TYR A 78 -11.19 -11.67 2.57
C TYR A 78 -11.36 -12.95 3.40
N ALA A 79 -10.87 -14.07 2.88
CA ALA A 79 -10.75 -15.30 3.65
C ALA A 79 -9.42 -15.28 4.43
N LYS A 80 -9.52 -15.28 5.75
CA LYS A 80 -8.38 -15.45 6.65
C LYS A 80 -7.89 -16.90 6.60
N GLU A 81 -6.61 -17.09 6.93
CA GLU A 81 -6.00 -18.42 7.00
C GLU A 81 -6.66 -19.33 8.06
N ASP A 82 -7.26 -18.74 9.10
CA ASP A 82 -8.01 -19.44 10.14
C ASP A 82 -9.42 -19.90 9.68
N GLY A 83 -9.78 -19.68 8.41
CA GLY A 83 -11.09 -19.99 7.85
C GLY A 83 -12.15 -18.93 8.11
N GLY A 84 -11.82 -17.86 8.84
CA GLY A 84 -12.69 -16.70 9.02
C GLY A 84 -12.84 -15.90 7.72
N LYS A 85 -13.93 -15.15 7.62
CA LYS A 85 -14.15 -14.19 6.52
C LYS A 85 -14.28 -12.78 7.07
N ARG A 86 -13.80 -11.79 6.31
CA ARG A 86 -14.04 -10.36 6.57
C ARG A 86 -14.66 -9.72 5.35
N SER A 87 -15.64 -8.86 5.57
CA SER A 87 -16.21 -8.01 4.52
C SER A 87 -15.63 -6.61 4.63
N GLY A 88 -15.50 -5.94 3.49
CA GLY A 88 -14.99 -4.58 3.43
C GLY A 88 -15.22 -3.92 2.08
N MET A 89 -14.68 -2.72 1.92
CA MET A 89 -14.82 -1.91 0.72
C MET A 89 -13.47 -1.41 0.21
N VAL A 90 -13.31 -1.40 -1.10
CA VAL A 90 -12.19 -0.71 -1.76
C VAL A 90 -12.45 0.80 -1.71
N ILE A 91 -11.58 1.57 -1.07
CA ILE A 91 -11.81 3.01 -0.81
C ILE A 91 -10.88 3.93 -1.62
N HIS A 92 -9.77 3.41 -2.15
CA HIS A 92 -8.82 4.21 -2.92
C HIS A 92 -7.96 3.32 -3.83
N GLN A 93 -7.51 3.87 -4.95
CA GLN A 93 -6.55 3.25 -5.87
C GLN A 93 -5.28 4.10 -5.88
N VAL A 94 -4.12 3.47 -5.70
CA VAL A 94 -2.83 4.19 -5.62
C VAL A 94 -2.39 4.63 -7.01
N GLU A 95 -2.12 5.93 -7.18
CA GLU A 95 -1.71 6.51 -8.47
C GLU A 95 -0.37 5.98 -8.97
N ALA A 96 0.59 5.77 -8.06
CA ALA A 96 1.93 5.29 -8.41
C ALA A 96 1.94 3.82 -8.86
N LYS A 97 0.95 3.01 -8.44
CA LYS A 97 0.83 1.60 -8.82
C LYS A 97 -0.64 1.19 -8.90
N ASN A 98 -1.18 1.16 -10.11
CA ASN A 98 -2.61 0.95 -10.38
C ASN A 98 -3.19 -0.38 -9.86
N SER A 99 -2.35 -1.40 -9.62
CA SER A 99 -2.78 -2.66 -9.04
C SER A 99 -2.96 -2.59 -7.52
N VAL A 100 -2.52 -1.51 -6.87
CA VAL A 100 -2.57 -1.35 -5.42
C VAL A 100 -3.78 -0.54 -4.99
N TYR A 101 -4.49 -1.04 -3.98
CA TYR A 101 -5.72 -0.47 -3.47
C TYR A 101 -5.72 -0.38 -1.94
N PHE A 102 -6.47 0.59 -1.43
CA PHE A 102 -6.80 0.69 -0.02
C PHE A 102 -8.14 0.00 0.25
N ILE A 103 -8.18 -0.84 1.26
CA ILE A 103 -9.35 -1.60 1.68
C ILE A 103 -9.66 -1.27 3.14
N LYS A 104 -10.92 -0.92 3.41
CA LYS A 104 -11.46 -0.77 4.77
C LYS A 104 -12.35 -1.97 5.07
N PHE A 105 -11.94 -2.82 6.01
CA PHE A 105 -12.81 -3.89 6.52
C PHE A 105 -13.79 -3.34 7.56
N ASP A 106 -14.95 -3.99 7.67
CA ASP A 106 -16.05 -3.53 8.52
C ASP A 106 -15.81 -3.78 10.01
N ASP A 107 -14.93 -4.74 10.35
CA ASP A 107 -14.69 -5.25 11.71
C ASP A 107 -13.49 -4.60 12.42
N ASP A 108 -12.85 -3.58 11.84
CA ASP A 108 -11.79 -2.81 12.51
C ASP A 108 -11.77 -1.33 12.13
N PHE A 109 -10.69 -0.62 12.49
CA PHE A 109 -10.48 0.80 12.16
C PHE A 109 -9.28 1.05 11.22
N LEU A 110 -8.57 0.00 10.83
CA LEU A 110 -7.35 0.11 10.01
C LEU A 110 -7.71 0.20 8.53
N ILE A 111 -6.81 0.83 7.76
CA ILE A 111 -6.83 0.80 6.29
C ILE A 111 -5.75 -0.16 5.86
N TYR A 112 -6.13 -1.17 5.07
CA TYR A 112 -5.21 -2.16 4.52
C TYR A 112 -4.82 -1.80 3.10
N VAL A 113 -3.63 -2.21 2.69
CA VAL A 113 -3.07 -1.97 1.37
C VAL A 113 -2.83 -3.31 0.69
N TYR A 114 -3.51 -3.55 -0.42
CA TYR A 114 -3.43 -4.81 -1.15
C TYR A 114 -3.09 -4.58 -2.62
N ASP A 115 -2.23 -5.44 -3.16
CA ASP A 115 -2.00 -5.58 -4.59
C ASP A 115 -3.06 -6.55 -5.17
N LEU A 116 -4.04 -6.01 -5.89
CA LEU A 116 -5.15 -6.75 -6.48
C LEU A 116 -4.84 -7.01 -7.95
N VAL A 117 -4.12 -8.10 -8.21
CA VAL A 117 -3.82 -8.57 -9.57
C VAL A 117 -4.95 -9.49 -10.05
N LYS A 118 -5.43 -9.32 -11.29
CA LYS A 118 -6.36 -10.26 -11.90
C LYS A 118 -5.64 -11.58 -12.18
N THR A 119 -6.02 -12.65 -11.50
CA THR A 119 -5.69 -14.01 -11.92
C THR A 119 -6.68 -14.43 -13.01
N SER A 120 -6.16 -14.75 -14.21
CA SER A 120 -6.92 -15.33 -15.33
C SER A 120 -7.04 -16.84 -15.21
#